data_AF-A0A091FXN8-F1
#
_entry.id   AF-A0A091FXN8-F1
#
_cell.length_a   1.000
_cell.length_b   1.000
_cell.length_c   1.000
_cell.angle_alpha   90.00
_cell.angle_beta   90.00
_cell.angle_gamma   90.00
#
_symmetry.space_group_name_H-M   'P 1'
#
loop_
_entity.id
_entity.type
_entity.pdbx_description
1 polymer ?
#
loop_
_entity_poly.entity_id
_entity_poly.type
_entity_poly.pdbx_seq_one_letter_code
_entity_poly.pdbx_strand_id
1 'polypeptide(L)'
;AEGQGFLIRNTRLEKCIRISHHKTNSISLTNCKEHSLQQQWSWDPTTRTIISLQTKQCLSAHKTLEYTLVTLEPCGDWERQAWSCSKKGHLTLQSLRFHLSTKDGGQKVFVSREKDKFSRWKTLADETICAVAHTAALKASKPTQEAVDTWMWSYESK
;
A
#
# COMPACT_ATOMS: atom_id res chain seq x y z
N ALA A 1 -5.17 12.24 -7.35
CA ALA A 1 -5.99 11.69 -6.27
C ALA A 1 -5.28 11.93 -4.95
N GLU A 2 -5.72 12.94 -4.18
CA GLU A 2 -5.27 13.12 -2.79
C GLU A 2 -6.08 12.16 -1.92
N GLY A 3 -5.65 10.90 -1.91
CA GLY A 3 -6.13 9.89 -0.97
C GLY A 3 -5.25 9.89 0.27
N GLN A 4 -5.86 9.75 1.44
CA GLN A 4 -5.13 9.47 2.68
C GLN A 4 -4.24 8.25 2.46
N GLY A 5 -2.94 8.40 2.69
CA GLY A 5 -1.97 7.34 2.52
C GLY A 5 -2.16 6.21 3.53
N PHE A 6 -1.56 5.06 3.24
CA PHE A 6 -1.50 3.92 4.15
C PHE A 6 -0.07 3.38 4.25
N LEU A 7 0.17 2.67 5.35
CA LEU A 7 1.40 1.91 5.54
C LEU A 7 1.24 0.50 4.98
N ILE A 8 2.29 -0.02 4.35
CA ILE A 8 2.34 -1.40 3.87
C ILE A 8 3.12 -2.23 4.88
N ARG A 9 2.40 -3.02 5.69
CA ARG A 9 2.93 -3.85 6.77
C ARG A 9 3.06 -5.29 6.33
N ASN A 10 4.22 -5.90 6.61
CA ASN A 10 4.39 -7.34 6.52
C ASN A 10 3.70 -8.03 7.70
N THR A 11 2.78 -8.95 7.42
CA THR A 11 1.95 -9.57 8.48
C THR A 11 2.71 -10.56 9.35
N ARG A 12 3.91 -10.98 8.95
CA ARG A 12 4.73 -11.90 9.76
C ARG A 12 5.75 -11.15 10.60
N LEU A 13 6.41 -10.14 10.03
CA LEU A 13 7.47 -9.40 10.71
C LEU A 13 6.95 -8.19 11.48
N GLU A 14 5.68 -7.78 11.29
CA GLU A 14 5.11 -6.57 11.90
C GLU A 14 5.92 -5.31 11.58
N LYS A 15 6.53 -5.29 10.39
CA LYS A 15 7.37 -4.19 9.89
C LYS A 15 6.78 -3.60 8.63
N CYS A 16 6.98 -2.30 8.47
CA CYS A 16 6.46 -1.53 7.35
C CYS A 16 7.55 -1.20 6.32
N ILE A 17 7.13 -1.15 5.05
CA ILE A 17 7.99 -0.70 3.96
C ILE A 17 8.22 0.81 4.10
N ARG A 18 9.49 1.21 4.05
CA ARG A 18 9.95 2.60 4.11
C ARG A 18 10.90 2.89 2.96
N ILE A 19 10.83 4.09 2.42
CA ILE A 19 11.85 4.65 1.53
C ILE A 19 13.14 4.91 2.32
N SER A 20 14.27 4.41 1.85
CA SER A 20 15.55 4.59 2.53
C SER A 20 16.18 5.93 2.16
N HIS A 21 16.65 6.68 3.16
CA HIS A 21 17.34 7.96 2.93
C HIS A 21 18.72 7.85 2.29
N HIS A 22 19.46 6.78 2.60
CA HIS A 22 20.89 6.71 2.30
C HIS A 22 21.22 6.23 0.88
N LYS A 23 20.21 5.72 0.15
CA LYS A 23 20.37 5.17 -1.20
C LYS A 23 19.17 5.54 -2.03
N THR A 24 19.41 6.31 -3.10
CA THR A 24 18.40 6.73 -4.07
C THR A 24 17.57 5.53 -4.53
N ASN A 25 16.25 5.72 -4.61
CA ASN A 25 15.30 4.73 -5.10
C ASN A 25 15.26 3.39 -4.34
N SER A 26 15.85 3.30 -3.15
CA SER A 26 15.85 2.05 -2.38
C SER A 26 14.79 2.03 -1.29
N ILE A 27 14.30 0.84 -0.99
CA ILE A 27 13.32 0.61 0.08
C ILE A 27 13.91 -0.34 1.13
N SER A 28 13.42 -0.23 2.36
CA SER A 28 13.81 -1.06 3.49
C SER A 28 12.62 -1.34 4.40
N LEU A 29 12.78 -2.31 5.30
CA LEU A 29 11.82 -2.58 6.37
C LEU A 29 12.23 -1.90 7.68
N THR A 30 11.26 -1.33 8.37
CA THR A 30 11.43 -0.71 9.68
C THR A 30 10.16 -0.84 10.50
N ASN A 31 10.19 -0.36 11.75
CA ASN A 31 9.01 -0.32 12.60
C ASN A 31 7.96 0.63 11.98
N CYS A 32 6.71 0.22 12.01
CA CYS A 32 5.60 1.00 11.47
C CYS A 32 5.45 2.32 12.21
N LYS A 33 5.43 3.45 11.48
CA LYS A 33 5.26 4.79 12.04
C LYS A 33 4.22 5.57 11.23
N GLU A 34 3.01 5.71 11.77
CA GLU A 34 1.87 6.33 11.06
C GLU A 34 2.15 7.73 10.54
N HIS A 35 2.87 8.55 11.31
CA HIS A 35 3.19 9.93 10.92
C HIS A 35 4.43 10.05 10.03
N SER A 36 5.04 8.94 9.60
CA SER A 36 6.25 8.97 8.76
C SER A 36 5.90 9.01 7.27
N LEU A 37 6.13 10.16 6.61
CA LEU A 37 5.89 10.33 5.17
C LEU A 37 6.62 9.29 4.29
N GLN A 38 7.76 8.77 4.73
CA GLN A 38 8.52 7.74 4.00
C GLN A 38 7.87 6.36 4.02
N GLN A 39 6.88 6.16 4.88
CA GLN A 39 6.10 4.93 4.97
C GLN A 39 4.69 5.11 4.39
N GLN A 40 4.41 6.28 3.81
CA GLN A 40 3.11 6.61 3.25
C GLN A 40 3.05 6.22 1.77
N TRP A 41 2.16 5.28 1.48
CA TRP A 41 1.93 4.73 0.16
C TRP A 41 0.48 4.99 -0.27
N SER A 42 0.26 4.92 -1.57
CA SER A 42 -1.07 4.92 -2.18
C SER A 42 -1.18 3.78 -3.18
N TRP A 43 -2.42 3.39 -3.45
CA TRP A 43 -2.76 2.36 -4.43
C TRP A 43 -3.58 3.01 -5.54
N ASP A 44 -3.11 2.89 -6.78
CA ASP A 44 -3.90 3.26 -7.95
C ASP A 44 -4.59 2.01 -8.50
N PRO A 45 -5.93 1.90 -8.40
CA PRO A 45 -6.67 0.75 -8.90
C PRO A 45 -6.65 0.63 -10.43
N THR A 46 -6.44 1.73 -11.15
CA THR A 46 -6.48 1.79 -12.62
C THR A 46 -5.22 1.14 -13.20
N THR A 47 -4.06 1.61 -12.76
CA THR A 47 -2.75 1.10 -13.19
C THR A 47 -2.29 -0.09 -12.38
N ARG A 48 -2.95 -0.37 -11.24
CA ARG A 48 -2.60 -1.42 -10.28
C ARG A 48 -1.20 -1.23 -9.68
N THR A 49 -0.81 0.02 -9.50
CA THR A 49 0.51 0.40 -9.01
C THR A 49 0.45 0.83 -7.55
N ILE A 50 1.54 0.57 -6.84
CA ILE A 50 1.77 1.07 -5.49
C ILE A 50 2.68 2.29 -5.62
N ILE A 51 2.19 3.46 -5.22
CA ILE A 51 2.85 4.74 -5.44
C ILE A 51 3.29 5.32 -4.10
N SER A 52 4.57 5.70 -4.01
CA SER A 52 5.11 6.47 -2.90
C SER A 52 4.48 7.86 -2.84
N LEU A 53 3.88 8.22 -1.71
CA LEU A 53 3.33 9.56 -1.56
C LEU A 53 4.43 10.63 -1.44
N GLN A 54 5.62 10.25 -0.97
CA GLN A 54 6.76 11.14 -0.82
C GLN A 54 7.43 11.47 -2.14
N THR A 55 7.71 10.46 -2.98
CA THR A 55 8.52 10.62 -4.20
C THR A 55 7.69 10.57 -5.49
N LYS A 56 6.40 10.20 -5.39
CA LYS A 56 5.51 9.96 -6.54
C LYS A 56 5.99 8.87 -7.50
N GLN A 57 6.94 8.05 -7.07
CA GLN A 57 7.46 6.91 -7.82
C GLN A 57 6.73 5.62 -7.44
N CYS A 58 6.78 4.64 -8.35
CA CYS A 58 6.11 3.35 -8.22
C CYS A 58 7.04 2.28 -7.65
N LEU A 59 6.48 1.42 -6.81
CA LEU A 59 7.13 0.22 -6.30
C LEU A 59 7.36 -0.76 -7.47
N SER A 60 8.62 -1.02 -7.79
CA SER A 60 9.04 -1.67 -9.03
C SER A 60 9.96 -2.85 -8.76
N ALA A 61 9.70 -3.97 -9.42
CA ALA A 61 10.58 -5.13 -9.39
C ALA A 61 11.34 -5.21 -10.72
N HIS A 62 12.60 -4.75 -10.71
CA HIS A 62 13.50 -4.96 -11.85
C HIS A 62 13.93 -6.41 -11.95
N LYS A 63 14.10 -6.88 -13.19
CA LYS A 63 14.72 -8.18 -13.54
C LYS A 63 14.02 -9.38 -12.86
N THR A 64 13.54 -10.29 -13.68
CA THR A 64 12.77 -11.49 -13.32
C THR A 64 13.58 -12.60 -12.67
N LEU A 65 14.58 -12.25 -11.88
CA LEU A 65 15.38 -13.20 -11.13
C LEU A 65 14.86 -13.27 -9.70
N GLU A 66 14.77 -14.48 -9.18
CA GLU A 66 14.37 -14.70 -7.81
C GLU A 66 15.31 -13.97 -6.85
N TYR A 67 14.74 -13.42 -5.78
CA TYR A 67 15.40 -12.63 -4.73
C TYR A 67 15.93 -11.26 -5.18
N THR A 68 15.55 -10.77 -6.37
CA THR A 68 15.89 -9.42 -6.79
C THR A 68 15.20 -8.37 -5.92
N LEU A 69 15.95 -7.33 -5.54
CA LEU A 69 15.43 -6.25 -4.71
C LEU A 69 14.40 -5.41 -5.46
N VAL A 70 13.38 -4.99 -4.73
CA VAL A 70 12.38 -4.04 -5.21
C VAL A 70 12.89 -2.62 -4.96
N THR A 71 12.63 -1.72 -5.89
CA THR A 71 13.10 -0.33 -5.88
C THR A 71 11.95 0.62 -6.20
N LEU A 72 12.24 1.92 -6.18
CA LEU A 72 11.35 2.95 -6.69
C LEU A 72 11.78 3.37 -8.10
N GLU A 73 10.83 3.48 -9.00
CA GLU A 73 11.07 3.97 -10.37
C GLU A 73 9.96 4.94 -10.80
N PRO A 74 10.18 5.75 -11.85
CA PRO A 74 9.09 6.46 -12.50
C PRO A 74 7.93 5.52 -12.83
N CYS A 75 6.70 5.96 -12.54
CA CYS A 75 5.51 5.17 -12.84
C CYS A 75 5.28 5.09 -14.35
N GLY A 76 4.87 3.92 -14.84
CA GLY A 76 4.51 3.70 -16.25
C GLY A 76 4.96 2.35 -16.81
N ASP A 77 5.80 1.59 -16.10
CA ASP A 77 6.22 0.25 -16.51
C ASP A 77 5.27 -0.80 -15.95
N TRP A 78 4.20 -1.09 -16.69
CA TRP A 78 3.17 -2.04 -16.26
C TRP A 78 3.74 -3.44 -15.97
N GLU A 79 4.77 -3.88 -16.70
CA GLU A 79 5.37 -5.21 -16.53
C GLU A 79 6.08 -5.34 -15.18
N ARG A 80 6.56 -4.24 -14.62
CA ARG A 80 7.35 -4.24 -13.38
C ARG A 80 6.64 -3.65 -12.17
N GLN A 81 5.50 -3.00 -12.41
CA GLN A 81 4.81 -2.18 -11.42
C GLN A 81 3.34 -2.56 -11.21
N ALA A 82 2.76 -3.41 -12.06
CA ALA A 82 1.38 -3.87 -11.88
C ALA A 82 1.32 -5.02 -10.86
N TRP A 83 0.71 -4.76 -9.70
CA TRP A 83 0.56 -5.72 -8.61
C TRP A 83 -0.87 -6.26 -8.52
N SER A 84 -1.03 -7.40 -7.87
CA SER A 84 -2.32 -8.01 -7.55
C SER A 84 -2.31 -8.48 -6.11
N CYS A 85 -3.48 -8.47 -5.47
CA CYS A 85 -3.65 -8.94 -4.10
C CYS A 85 -4.46 -10.22 -4.06
N SER A 86 -4.03 -11.16 -3.22
CA SER A 86 -4.88 -12.28 -2.81
C SER A 86 -5.67 -11.94 -1.54
N LYS A 87 -6.72 -12.71 -1.24
CA LYS A 87 -7.50 -12.60 0.01
C LYS A 87 -6.63 -12.68 1.27
N LYS A 88 -5.54 -13.45 1.24
CA LYS A 88 -4.60 -13.61 2.37
C LYS A 88 -3.55 -12.48 2.46
N GLY A 89 -3.59 -11.49 1.57
CA GLY A 89 -2.65 -10.37 1.56
C GLY A 89 -1.37 -10.61 0.76
N HIS A 90 -1.24 -11.70 0.00
CA HIS A 90 -0.08 -11.83 -0.90
C HIS A 90 -0.13 -10.76 -1.98
N LEU A 91 0.97 -10.03 -2.16
CA LEU A 91 1.19 -9.10 -3.25
C LEU A 91 1.98 -9.79 -4.36
N THR A 92 1.41 -9.86 -5.55
CA THR A 92 1.99 -10.58 -6.70
C THR A 92 2.12 -9.66 -7.90
N LEU A 93 3.31 -9.59 -8.46
CA LEU A 93 3.57 -8.91 -9.73
C LEU A 93 2.84 -9.65 -10.86
N GLN A 94 1.96 -8.96 -11.59
CA GLN A 94 0.98 -9.60 -12.48
C GLN A 94 1.60 -10.31 -13.67
N SER A 95 2.57 -9.66 -14.30
CA SER A 95 3.28 -10.12 -15.50
C SER A 95 4.04 -11.44 -15.27
N LEU A 96 4.66 -11.58 -14.08
CA LEU A 96 5.74 -12.56 -13.87
C LEU A 96 5.48 -13.51 -12.70
N ARG A 97 4.35 -13.33 -12.01
CA ARG A 97 3.89 -14.17 -10.88
C ARG A 97 4.86 -14.25 -9.70
N PHE A 98 5.79 -13.32 -9.59
CA PHE A 98 6.59 -13.18 -8.39
C PHE A 98 5.81 -12.48 -7.28
N HIS A 99 6.04 -12.91 -6.05
CA HIS A 99 5.49 -12.32 -4.85
C HIS A 99 6.45 -11.27 -4.28
N LEU A 100 5.92 -10.15 -3.81
CA LEU A 100 6.68 -9.24 -2.96
C LEU A 100 6.94 -9.98 -1.64
N SER A 101 8.19 -10.09 -1.23
CA SER A 101 8.63 -10.93 -0.13
C SER A 101 9.71 -10.26 0.70
N THR A 102 9.87 -10.78 1.90
CA THR A 102 10.96 -10.46 2.81
C THR A 102 11.44 -11.74 3.49
N LYS A 103 12.42 -11.65 4.37
CA LYS A 103 12.89 -12.75 5.19
C LYS A 103 13.15 -12.31 6.62
N ASP A 104 13.12 -13.26 7.52
CA ASP A 104 13.42 -13.01 8.92
C ASP A 104 14.85 -12.49 9.11
N GLY A 105 15.04 -11.64 10.12
CA GLY A 105 16.32 -10.95 10.38
C GLY A 105 16.77 -9.93 9.31
N GLY A 106 16.06 -9.82 8.19
CA GLY A 106 16.40 -8.92 7.07
C GLY A 106 15.66 -7.57 7.12
N GLN A 107 16.26 -6.56 6.48
CA GLN A 107 15.61 -5.27 6.18
C GLN A 107 15.29 -5.09 4.69
N LYS A 108 15.58 -6.11 3.87
CA LYS A 108 15.46 -6.05 2.41
C LYS A 108 14.08 -6.54 1.99
N VAL A 109 13.54 -5.88 0.98
CA VAL A 109 12.31 -6.30 0.29
C VAL A 109 12.70 -6.73 -1.12
N PHE A 110 12.22 -7.90 -1.54
CA PHE A 110 12.61 -8.54 -2.79
C PHE A 110 11.42 -9.26 -3.42
N VAL A 111 11.59 -9.77 -4.63
CA VAL A 111 10.63 -10.66 -5.29
C VAL A 111 11.03 -12.12 -5.15
N SER A 112 10.08 -13.02 -4.89
CA SER A 112 10.32 -14.48 -4.85
C SER A 112 9.14 -15.26 -5.43
N ARG A 113 9.36 -16.48 -5.93
CA ARG A 113 8.26 -17.35 -6.38
C ARG A 113 7.52 -17.99 -5.20
N GLU A 114 8.09 -17.93 -4.01
CA GLU A 114 7.51 -18.49 -2.81
C GLU A 114 6.28 -17.69 -2.37
N LYS A 115 5.19 -18.42 -2.15
CA LYS A 115 3.92 -17.89 -1.66
C LYS A 115 3.68 -18.34 -0.23
N ASP A 116 4.32 -17.64 0.70
CA ASP A 116 4.43 -18.04 2.10
C ASP A 116 3.93 -16.95 3.09
N LYS A 117 4.32 -17.04 4.37
CA LYS A 117 3.94 -16.01 5.37
C LYS A 117 4.70 -14.70 5.22
N PHE A 118 5.91 -14.71 4.66
CA PHE A 118 6.72 -13.49 4.49
C PHE A 118 6.34 -12.70 3.23
N SER A 119 5.60 -13.30 2.31
CA SER A 119 5.04 -12.63 1.13
C SER A 119 3.68 -11.96 1.34
N ARG A 120 3.18 -11.90 2.59
CA ARG A 120 1.88 -11.30 2.93
C ARG A 120 2.03 -9.88 3.47
N TRP A 121 1.28 -8.98 2.84
CA TRP A 121 1.30 -7.55 3.10
C TRP A 121 -0.11 -7.01 3.21
N LYS A 122 -0.32 -6.16 4.21
CA LYS A 122 -1.61 -5.54 4.52
C LYS A 122 -1.40 -4.11 5.01
N THR A 123 -2.49 -3.36 5.09
CA THR A 123 -2.49 -2.08 5.79
C THR A 123 -2.43 -2.29 7.31
N LEU A 124 -2.31 -1.19 8.07
CA LEU A 124 -2.46 -1.25 9.54
C LEU A 124 -3.87 -1.62 9.97
N ALA A 125 -4.89 -1.30 9.17
CA ALA A 125 -6.28 -1.71 9.38
C ALA A 125 -6.55 -3.18 9.00
N ASP A 126 -5.50 -3.97 8.75
CA ASP A 126 -5.55 -5.38 8.33
C ASP A 126 -6.30 -5.64 7.00
N GLU A 127 -6.47 -4.59 6.19
CA GLU A 127 -7.02 -4.68 4.84
C GLU A 127 -5.94 -5.08 3.83
N THR A 128 -6.33 -5.75 2.74
CA THR A 128 -5.41 -5.97 1.62
C THR A 128 -5.14 -4.66 0.89
N ILE A 129 -3.96 -4.48 0.31
CA ILE A 129 -3.57 -3.22 -0.36
C ILE A 129 -4.57 -2.84 -1.47
N CYS A 130 -5.07 -3.83 -2.22
CA CYS A 130 -6.03 -3.60 -3.30
C CYS A 130 -7.43 -3.23 -2.81
N ALA A 131 -7.76 -3.52 -1.54
CA ALA A 131 -9.06 -3.16 -0.95
C ALA A 131 -9.15 -1.68 -0.58
N VAL A 132 -8.02 -0.99 -0.39
CA VAL A 132 -7.99 0.41 0.06
C VAL A 132 -8.75 1.35 -0.89
N ALA A 133 -8.65 1.11 -2.21
CA ALA A 133 -9.41 1.90 -3.19
C ALA A 133 -10.93 1.70 -3.05
N HIS A 134 -11.38 0.50 -2.69
CA HIS A 134 -12.80 0.24 -2.45
C HIS A 134 -13.29 0.93 -1.17
N THR A 135 -12.51 0.87 -0.10
CA THR A 135 -12.85 1.55 1.17
C THR A 135 -12.89 3.07 0.99
N ALA A 136 -11.96 3.64 0.22
CA ALA A 136 -11.95 5.07 -0.10
C ALA A 136 -13.16 5.48 -0.96
N ALA A 137 -13.52 4.69 -1.98
CA ALA A 137 -14.70 4.94 -2.81
C ALA A 137 -16.00 4.86 -2.00
N LEU A 138 -16.13 3.87 -1.11
CA LEU A 138 -17.27 3.73 -0.20
C LEU A 138 -17.41 4.92 0.75
N LYS A 139 -16.28 5.37 1.34
CA LYS A 139 -16.25 6.57 2.19
C LYS A 139 -16.65 7.84 1.44
N ALA A 140 -16.20 8.00 0.20
CA ALA A 140 -16.57 9.15 -0.64
C ALA A 140 -18.03 9.13 -1.10
N SER A 141 -18.62 7.93 -1.26
CA SER A 141 -20.02 7.77 -1.66
C SER A 141 -21.04 7.91 -0.52
N LYS A 142 -20.59 7.97 0.73
CA LYS A 142 -21.50 8.08 1.88
C LYS A 142 -21.93 9.54 2.03
N PRO A 143 -23.23 9.88 1.85
CA PRO A 143 -23.71 11.22 2.15
C PRO A 143 -23.55 11.46 3.65
N THR A 144 -22.98 12.60 4.03
CA THR A 144 -22.92 13.05 5.42
C THR A 144 -24.35 13.20 5.95
N GLN A 145 -24.83 12.22 6.70
CA GLN A 145 -26.12 12.24 7.42
C GLN A 145 -25.99 12.95 8.80
N GLU A 146 -25.13 13.97 8.88
CA GLU A 146 -25.00 14.85 10.05
C GLU A 146 -25.41 16.28 9.66
N ALA A 147 -26.67 16.48 9.26
CA ALA A 147 -27.28 17.81 9.13
C ALA A 147 -28.82 17.80 8.96
N VAL A 148 -29.56 16.89 9.61
CA VAL A 148 -31.05 16.96 9.60
C VAL A 148 -31.71 16.80 10.97
N ASP A 149 -30.93 16.76 12.07
CA ASP A 149 -31.50 16.65 13.43
C ASP A 149 -31.33 17.92 14.29
N THR A 150 -31.11 19.08 13.66
CA THR A 150 -30.95 20.36 14.39
C THR A 150 -32.00 21.42 14.00
N TRP A 151 -32.98 21.10 13.15
CA TRP A 151 -33.96 22.10 12.67
C TRP A 151 -35.43 21.82 13.04
N MET A 152 -35.70 20.95 14.01
CA MET A 152 -37.08 20.63 14.42
C MET A 152 -37.40 21.01 15.87
N TRP A 153 -36.84 22.10 16.41
CA TRP A 153 -37.36 22.71 17.65
C TRP A 153 -37.11 24.21 17.63
N SER A 154 -38.06 25.02 17.15
CA SER A 154 -38.24 26.41 17.59
C SER A 154 -39.37 27.18 16.88
N TYR A 155 -40.62 26.67 16.87
CA TYR A 155 -41.76 27.58 16.75
C TYR A 155 -43.01 27.01 17.43
N GLU A 156 -43.06 27.16 18.75
CA GLU A 156 -44.33 27.36 19.44
C GLU A 156 -44.04 28.13 20.74
N SER A 157 -44.29 29.44 20.72
CA SER A 157 -44.63 30.31 21.86
C SER A 157 -44.44 31.78 21.47
N LYS A 158 -45.50 32.43 20.99
CA LYS A 158 -46.12 33.59 21.67
C LYS A 158 -47.39 34.05 20.94
#